data_AF-A0A557QXS9-F1
#
_entry.id   AF-A0A557QXS9-F1
#
_cell.length_a   1.000
_cell.length_b   1.000
_cell.length_c   1.000
_cell.angle_alpha   90.00
_cell.angle_beta   90.00
_cell.angle_gamma   90.00
#
_symmetry.space_group_name_H-M   'P 1'
#
loop_
_entity.id
_entity.type
_entity.pdbx_description
1 polymer ?
#
loop_
_entity_poly.entity_id
_entity_poly.type
_entity_poly.pdbx_seq_one_letter_code
_entity_poly.pdbx_strand_id
1 'polypeptide(L)'
;MNTPKVLPQQRRENPDPQERSTPVPRLVLLLALVLVAFGIDYISHAEVNSPAGWGDARTRAELIGERPAAGQGVDGGAIYAAMCAGCHQATGQGLPGVFPPLAGSEWVVGKASTAAAILLHGISGPIQVKGQEFNGTMPAFAGSLGDAEIAAVLSHVRSQWGNSAAPIPAALVTETRARHADRTTPFNGGDELAKLP
;
A
#
# COMPACT_ATOMS: atom_id res chain seq x y z
N MET A 1 17.98 59.03 4.00
CA MET A 1 16.97 58.05 4.44
C MET A 1 15.69 58.82 4.73
N ASN A 2 14.65 58.63 3.92
CA ASN A 2 13.40 59.38 4.04
C ASN A 2 12.57 58.83 5.19
N THR A 3 12.17 59.69 6.12
CA THR A 3 11.20 59.36 7.16
C THR A 3 9.87 59.03 6.49
N PRO A 4 9.31 57.82 6.69
CA PRO A 4 8.05 57.43 6.06
C PRO A 4 6.90 58.33 6.52
N LYS A 5 6.05 58.74 5.59
CA LYS A 5 4.94 59.66 5.83
C LYS A 5 3.79 58.90 6.51
N VAL A 6 3.68 59.03 7.84
CA VAL A 6 2.63 58.37 8.63
C VAL A 6 1.26 58.95 8.29
N LEU A 7 0.41 58.12 7.69
CA LEU A 7 -0.95 58.49 7.28
C LEU A 7 -1.85 58.71 8.52
N PRO A 8 -2.92 59.53 8.41
CA PRO A 8 -3.86 59.77 9.51
C PRO A 8 -4.54 58.48 10.03
N GLN A 9 -4.78 57.50 9.14
CA GLN A 9 -5.24 56.16 9.52
C GLN A 9 -4.22 55.43 10.40
N GLN A 10 -2.93 55.44 10.05
CA GLN A 10 -1.87 54.72 10.78
C GLN A 10 -1.59 55.29 12.18
N ARG A 11 -2.01 56.54 12.48
CA ARG A 11 -1.93 57.10 13.84
C ARG A 11 -2.99 56.58 14.79
N ARG A 12 -4.01 55.90 14.26
CA ARG A 12 -5.08 55.25 15.03
C ARG A 12 -4.79 53.78 15.30
N GLU A 13 -3.75 53.24 14.66
CA GLU A 13 -3.32 51.85 14.84
C GLU A 13 -2.40 51.80 16.06
N ASN A 14 -2.72 50.89 16.97
CA ASN A 14 -1.82 50.57 18.08
C ASN A 14 -0.58 49.87 17.50
N PRO A 15 0.61 50.02 18.10
CA PRO A 15 1.79 49.27 17.68
C PRO A 15 1.49 47.77 17.74
N ASP A 16 1.97 47.03 16.74
CA ASP A 16 1.82 45.58 16.70
C ASP A 16 2.36 44.97 18.00
N PRO A 17 1.61 44.04 18.63
CA PRO A 17 2.09 43.37 19.82
C PRO A 17 3.39 42.66 19.50
N GLN A 18 4.44 42.97 20.24
CA GLN A 18 5.72 42.28 20.10
C GLN A 18 5.53 40.81 20.47
N GLU A 19 5.97 39.91 19.60
CA GLU A 19 6.05 38.47 19.86
C GLU A 19 7.14 38.24 20.92
N ARG A 20 6.77 38.41 22.20
CA ARG A 20 7.66 38.10 23.31
C ARG A 20 7.82 36.59 23.35
N SER A 21 9.05 36.10 23.19
CA SER A 21 9.36 34.68 23.46
C SER A 21 9.17 34.41 24.96
N THR A 22 7.94 34.14 25.39
CA THR A 22 7.72 33.68 26.76
C THR A 22 8.33 32.29 26.86
N PRO A 23 9.36 32.08 27.71
CA PRO A 23 9.92 30.74 27.87
C PRO A 23 8.82 29.79 28.32
N VAL A 24 8.86 28.56 27.81
CA VAL A 24 7.87 27.53 28.15
C VAL A 24 7.76 27.42 29.68
N PRO A 25 6.53 27.42 30.25
CA PRO A 25 6.35 27.34 31.69
C PRO A 25 7.09 26.13 32.25
N ARG A 26 7.86 26.34 33.33
CA ARG A 26 8.67 25.26 33.95
C ARG A 26 7.83 24.04 34.31
N LEU A 27 6.56 24.23 34.70
CA LEU A 27 5.63 23.14 34.97
C LEU A 27 5.35 22.26 33.75
N VAL A 28 5.22 22.85 32.56
CA VAL A 28 5.02 22.10 31.32
C VAL A 28 6.27 21.32 30.95
N LEU A 29 7.45 21.92 31.12
CA LEU A 29 8.72 21.21 30.91
C LEU A 29 8.89 20.04 31.89
N LEU A 30 8.54 20.23 33.16
CA LEU A 30 8.58 19.16 34.17
C LEU A 30 7.58 18.04 33.83
N LEU A 31 6.35 18.38 33.44
CA LEU A 31 5.35 17.39 33.03
C LEU A 31 5.83 16.59 31.81
N ALA A 32 6.39 17.25 30.80
CA ALA A 32 6.92 16.59 29.62
C ALA A 32 8.07 15.63 29.98
N LEU A 33 8.99 16.05 30.86
CA LEU A 33 10.08 15.19 31.34
C LEU A 33 9.55 13.98 32.12
N VAL A 34 8.53 14.15 32.96
CA VAL A 34 7.88 13.05 33.69
C VAL A 34 7.25 12.05 32.73
N LEU A 35 6.53 12.51 31.71
CA LEU A 35 5.90 11.63 30.72
C LEU A 35 6.93 10.87 29.87
N VAL A 36 8.02 11.53 29.48
CA VAL A 36 9.12 10.88 28.75
C VAL A 36 9.81 9.83 29.62
N ALA A 37 10.12 10.16 30.88
CA ALA A 37 10.74 9.21 31.80
C ALA A 37 9.82 8.00 32.06
N PHE A 38 8.52 8.24 32.27
CA PHE A 38 7.52 7.18 32.39
C PHE A 38 7.44 6.32 31.13
N GLY A 39 7.46 6.93 29.94
CA GLY A 39 7.43 6.19 28.67
C GLY A 39 8.67 5.32 28.47
N ILE A 40 9.87 5.82 28.81
CA ILE A 40 11.12 5.05 28.74
C ILE A 40 11.07 3.87 29.71
N ASP A 41 10.69 4.13 30.97
CA ASP A 41 10.56 3.10 32.00
C ASP A 41 9.53 2.03 31.62
N TYR A 42 8.38 2.45 31.11
CA TYR A 42 7.36 1.54 30.60
C TYR A 42 7.87 0.67 29.47
N ILE A 43 8.51 1.25 28.44
CA ILE A 43 9.02 0.49 27.28
C ILE A 43 10.15 -0.47 27.70
N SER A 44 11.01 -0.09 28.65
CA SER A 44 12.11 -0.95 29.08
C SER A 44 11.64 -2.17 29.88
N HIS A 45 10.50 -2.07 30.56
CA HIS A 45 9.93 -3.14 31.38
C HIS A 45 8.77 -3.87 30.70
N ALA A 46 8.13 -3.27 29.69
CA ALA A 46 7.09 -3.89 28.90
C ALA A 46 7.72 -4.85 27.87
N GLU A 47 7.60 -6.15 28.12
CA GLU A 47 7.95 -7.15 27.12
C GLU A 47 7.00 -7.04 25.92
N VAL A 48 7.55 -6.93 24.70
CA VAL A 48 6.79 -6.78 23.45
C VAL A 48 5.77 -7.92 23.21
N ASN A 49 5.94 -9.04 23.91
CA ASN A 49 5.10 -10.24 23.80
C ASN A 49 4.22 -10.49 25.03
N SER A 50 4.28 -9.65 26.06
CA SER A 50 3.41 -9.80 27.23
C SER A 50 2.02 -9.23 26.93
N PRO A 51 0.94 -10.03 26.99
CA PRO A 51 -0.40 -9.53 26.78
C PRO A 51 -0.72 -8.48 27.84
N ALA A 52 -1.07 -7.27 27.41
CA ALA A 52 -1.42 -6.20 28.33
C ALA A 52 -2.69 -6.59 29.10
N GLY A 53 -2.59 -6.76 30.42
CA GLY A 53 -3.75 -7.05 31.29
C GLY A 53 -4.81 -5.94 31.32
N TRP A 54 -4.48 -4.76 30.78
CA TRP A 54 -5.35 -3.58 30.68
C TRP A 54 -5.61 -3.14 29.22
N GLY A 55 -5.32 -4.01 28.24
CA GLY A 55 -5.60 -3.78 26.81
C GLY A 55 -6.80 -4.58 26.31
N ASP A 56 -7.05 -4.55 25.00
CA ASP A 56 -8.11 -5.33 24.34
C ASP A 56 -7.78 -6.83 24.20
N ALA A 57 -6.68 -7.28 24.81
CA ALA A 57 -6.17 -8.65 24.78
C ALA A 57 -5.96 -9.24 23.38
N ARG A 58 -6.02 -8.41 22.32
CA ARG A 58 -5.86 -8.90 20.94
C ARG A 58 -4.43 -9.35 20.73
N THR A 59 -4.29 -10.59 20.28
CA THR A 59 -2.98 -11.14 19.99
C THR A 59 -2.48 -10.65 18.62
N ARG A 60 -1.17 -10.66 18.41
CA ARG A 60 -0.60 -10.40 17.08
C ARG A 60 -1.20 -11.34 16.01
N ALA A 61 -1.48 -12.59 16.37
CA ALA A 61 -2.13 -13.54 15.47
C ALA A 61 -3.53 -13.08 15.03
N GLU A 62 -4.32 -12.55 15.97
CA GLU A 62 -5.67 -12.02 15.72
C GLU A 62 -5.65 -10.74 14.86
N LEU A 63 -4.63 -9.90 15.01
CA LEU A 63 -4.45 -8.69 14.17
C LEU A 63 -4.00 -9.00 12.74
N ILE A 64 -3.28 -10.10 12.55
CA ILE A 64 -2.88 -10.59 11.23
C ILE A 64 -4.04 -11.36 10.56
N GLY A 65 -4.99 -11.84 11.36
CA GLY A 65 -6.09 -12.72 10.96
C GLY A 65 -5.61 -14.15 10.71
N GLU A 66 -6.47 -15.14 10.98
CA GLU A 66 -6.21 -16.51 10.56
C GLU A 66 -6.06 -16.57 9.04
N ARG A 67 -4.86 -16.96 8.59
CA ARG A 67 -4.64 -17.34 7.20
C ARG A 67 -5.66 -18.44 6.87
N PRO A 68 -6.54 -18.25 5.88
CA PRO A 68 -7.63 -19.17 5.64
C PRO A 68 -7.09 -20.59 5.45
N ALA A 69 -7.68 -21.54 6.18
CA ALA A 69 -7.36 -22.95 6.06
C ALA A 69 -7.57 -23.39 4.61
N ALA A 70 -6.71 -24.26 4.11
CA ALA A 70 -6.85 -24.83 2.77
C ALA A 70 -8.24 -25.44 2.59
N GLY A 71 -9.13 -24.76 1.86
CA GLY A 71 -10.52 -25.19 1.60
C GLY A 71 -11.61 -24.19 1.98
N GLN A 72 -11.34 -23.17 2.80
CA GLN A 72 -12.25 -22.01 2.88
C GLN A 72 -11.92 -21.05 1.73
N GLY A 73 -12.94 -20.70 0.94
CA GLY A 73 -12.77 -19.83 -0.23
C GLY A 73 -12.19 -18.48 0.20
N VAL A 74 -11.01 -18.15 -0.33
CA VAL A 74 -10.42 -16.82 -0.13
C VAL A 74 -11.20 -15.82 -0.97
N ASP A 75 -11.68 -14.73 -0.35
CA ASP A 75 -12.44 -13.70 -1.05
C ASP A 75 -11.49 -12.78 -1.84
N GLY A 76 -11.28 -13.11 -3.12
CA GLY A 76 -10.49 -12.30 -4.04
C GLY A 76 -11.06 -10.91 -4.29
N GLY A 77 -12.37 -10.70 -4.14
CA GLY A 77 -13.01 -9.39 -4.30
C GLY A 77 -12.72 -8.46 -3.13
N ALA A 78 -12.74 -8.99 -1.91
CA ALA A 78 -12.34 -8.24 -0.72
C ALA A 78 -10.86 -7.81 -0.79
N ILE A 79 -9.96 -8.72 -1.22
CA ILE A 79 -8.54 -8.40 -1.43
C ILE A 79 -8.38 -7.31 -2.51
N TYR A 80 -9.11 -7.44 -3.62
CA TYR A 80 -9.09 -6.44 -4.69
C TYR A 80 -9.49 -5.05 -4.18
N ALA A 81 -10.60 -4.97 -3.45
CA ALA A 81 -11.10 -3.72 -2.89
C ALA A 81 -10.10 -3.07 -1.93
N ALA A 82 -9.45 -3.88 -1.08
CA ALA A 82 -8.52 -3.38 -0.08
C ALA A 82 -7.15 -2.95 -0.65
N MET A 83 -6.64 -3.67 -1.65
CA MET A 83 -5.22 -3.55 -2.06
C MET A 83 -5.01 -3.09 -3.49
N CYS A 84 -5.98 -3.29 -4.39
CA CYS A 84 -5.80 -3.08 -5.82
C CYS A 84 -6.63 -1.91 -6.37
N ALA A 85 -7.84 -1.72 -5.82
CA ALA A 85 -8.80 -0.74 -6.31
C ALA A 85 -8.32 0.72 -6.18
N GLY A 86 -7.39 1.02 -5.27
CA GLY A 86 -6.81 2.36 -5.15
C GLY A 86 -6.13 2.84 -6.44
N CYS A 87 -5.47 1.93 -7.17
CA CYS A 87 -4.79 2.25 -8.43
C CYS A 87 -5.62 1.81 -9.64
N HIS A 88 -6.12 0.56 -9.64
CA HIS A 88 -6.83 -0.01 -10.78
C HIS A 88 -8.33 0.35 -10.83
N GLN A 89 -8.81 1.11 -9.85
CA GLN A 89 -10.21 1.52 -9.67
C GLN A 89 -11.17 0.37 -9.37
N ALA A 90 -12.31 0.65 -8.74
CA ALA A 90 -13.33 -0.36 -8.47
C ALA A 90 -13.89 -1.00 -9.77
N THR A 91 -13.85 -0.26 -10.88
CA THR A 91 -14.30 -0.72 -12.21
C THR A 91 -13.21 -1.44 -13.00
N GLY A 92 -12.00 -1.57 -12.46
CA GLY A 92 -10.87 -2.18 -13.17
C GLY A 92 -10.40 -1.38 -14.40
N GLN A 93 -10.86 -0.14 -14.59
CA GLN A 93 -10.48 0.68 -15.73
C GLN A 93 -9.16 1.41 -15.55
N GLY A 94 -8.60 1.41 -14.34
CA GLY A 94 -7.41 2.18 -14.01
C GLY A 94 -7.60 3.68 -14.26
N LEU A 95 -6.50 4.36 -14.56
CA LEU A 95 -6.46 5.77 -14.90
C LEU A 95 -5.57 5.94 -16.15
N PRO A 96 -6.12 6.38 -17.29
CA PRO A 96 -5.37 6.52 -18.53
C PRO A 96 -4.06 7.31 -18.34
N GLY A 97 -2.96 6.79 -18.89
CA GLY A 97 -1.62 7.39 -18.77
C GLY A 97 -0.91 7.19 -17.42
N VAL A 98 -1.58 6.64 -16.40
CA VAL A 98 -0.99 6.43 -15.06
C VAL A 98 -1.10 4.98 -14.60
N PHE A 99 -2.32 4.44 -14.52
CA PHE A 99 -2.59 3.07 -14.07
C PHE A 99 -3.30 2.28 -15.17
N PRO A 100 -2.75 1.16 -15.62
CA PRO A 100 -3.34 0.40 -16.70
C PRO A 100 -4.70 -0.22 -16.31
N PRO A 101 -5.64 -0.34 -17.26
CA PRO A 101 -6.87 -1.08 -17.03
C PRO A 101 -6.58 -2.57 -16.83
N LEU A 102 -7.32 -3.20 -15.92
CA LEU A 102 -7.43 -4.66 -15.79
C LEU A 102 -8.60 -5.21 -16.60
N ALA A 103 -9.63 -4.40 -16.83
CA ALA A 103 -10.79 -4.73 -17.65
C ALA A 103 -10.41 -4.87 -19.13
N GLY A 104 -10.47 -6.10 -19.65
CA GLY A 104 -10.10 -6.45 -21.02
C GLY A 104 -8.59 -6.38 -21.29
N SER A 105 -7.75 -6.46 -20.25
CA SER A 105 -6.29 -6.42 -20.39
C SER A 105 -5.73 -7.74 -20.90
N GLU A 106 -4.92 -7.71 -21.95
CA GLU A 106 -4.21 -8.85 -22.52
C GLU A 106 -3.31 -9.56 -21.51
N TRP A 107 -2.74 -8.82 -20.55
CA TRP A 107 -1.91 -9.35 -19.48
C TRP A 107 -2.72 -10.09 -18.41
N VAL A 108 -3.98 -9.68 -18.21
CA VAL A 108 -4.91 -10.32 -17.28
C VAL A 108 -5.52 -11.57 -17.90
N VAL A 109 -6.02 -11.50 -19.14
CA VAL A 109 -6.75 -12.60 -19.77
C VAL A 109 -5.85 -13.63 -20.44
N GLY A 110 -4.61 -13.26 -20.77
CA GLY A 110 -3.62 -14.13 -21.38
C GLY A 110 -3.06 -15.17 -20.40
N LYS A 111 -1.72 -15.30 -20.38
CA LYS A 111 -1.01 -16.32 -19.60
C LYS A 111 -1.21 -16.10 -18.10
N ALA A 112 -1.77 -17.11 -17.41
CA ALA A 112 -1.96 -17.07 -15.96
C ALA A 112 -0.62 -16.95 -15.20
N SER A 113 0.45 -17.58 -15.71
CA SER A 113 1.82 -17.47 -15.17
C SER A 113 2.32 -16.03 -15.18
N THR A 114 2.07 -15.28 -16.25
CA THR A 114 2.46 -13.87 -16.37
C THR A 114 1.72 -13.01 -15.35
N ALA A 115 0.39 -13.14 -15.24
CA ALA A 115 -0.39 -12.40 -14.26
C ALA A 115 0.05 -12.70 -12.81
N ALA A 116 0.32 -13.98 -12.51
CA ALA A 116 0.86 -14.40 -11.21
C ALA A 116 2.26 -13.81 -10.96
N ALA A 117 3.14 -13.81 -11.96
CA ALA A 117 4.48 -13.28 -11.85
C ALA A 117 4.47 -11.76 -11.57
N ILE A 118 3.60 -11.00 -12.25
CA ILE A 118 3.41 -9.56 -12.00
C ILE A 118 3.01 -9.32 -10.54
N LEU A 119 2.04 -10.06 -10.00
CA LEU A 119 1.62 -9.86 -8.62
C LEU A 119 2.71 -10.26 -7.61
N LEU A 120 3.43 -11.36 -7.89
CA LEU A 120 4.50 -11.83 -7.01
C LEU A 120 5.66 -10.84 -6.95
N HIS A 121 6.13 -10.34 -8.10
CA HIS A 121 7.39 -9.60 -8.18
C HIS A 121 7.24 -8.11 -8.53
N GLY A 122 6.05 -7.66 -8.91
CA GLY A 122 5.81 -6.30 -9.39
C GLY A 122 6.32 -6.08 -10.81
N ILE A 123 6.04 -4.91 -11.35
CA ILE A 123 6.53 -4.47 -12.66
C ILE A 123 6.88 -2.98 -12.60
N SER A 124 7.97 -2.60 -13.24
CA SER A 124 8.41 -1.22 -13.46
C SER A 124 8.73 -1.01 -14.93
N GLY A 125 8.54 0.21 -15.43
CA GLY A 125 8.92 0.58 -16.79
C GLY A 125 7.77 0.51 -17.80
N PRO A 126 8.08 0.62 -19.11
CA PRO A 126 7.08 0.77 -20.16
C PRO A 126 6.31 -0.54 -20.40
N ILE A 127 4.98 -0.45 -20.43
CA ILE A 127 4.07 -1.54 -20.79
C ILE A 127 2.94 -1.00 -21.66
N GLN A 128 2.56 -1.78 -22.66
CA GLN A 128 1.38 -1.51 -23.49
C GLN A 128 0.21 -2.33 -22.95
N VAL A 129 -0.93 -1.66 -22.72
CA VAL A 129 -2.18 -2.32 -22.31
C VAL A 129 -3.33 -1.75 -23.14
N LYS A 130 -4.01 -2.60 -23.90
CA LYS A 130 -5.09 -2.20 -24.83
C LYS A 130 -4.68 -1.08 -25.79
N GLY A 131 -3.43 -1.11 -26.25
CA GLY A 131 -2.87 -0.12 -27.18
C GLY A 131 -2.55 1.25 -26.57
N GLN A 132 -2.60 1.38 -25.24
CA GLN A 132 -2.13 2.57 -24.53
C GLN A 132 -0.85 2.27 -23.76
N GLU A 133 0.09 3.22 -23.81
CA GLU A 133 1.38 3.10 -23.16
C GLU A 133 1.30 3.59 -21.71
N PHE A 134 1.88 2.82 -20.80
CA PHE A 134 2.03 3.14 -19.40
C PHE A 134 3.48 2.98 -19.00
N ASN A 135 4.02 3.93 -18.24
CA ASN A 135 5.38 3.86 -17.72
C ASN A 135 5.35 4.17 -16.22
N GLY A 136 4.99 3.15 -15.45
CA GLY A 136 4.76 3.24 -14.01
C GLY A 136 5.52 2.18 -13.24
N THR A 137 5.19 2.05 -11.96
CA THR A 137 5.69 0.96 -11.11
C THR A 137 4.54 0.39 -10.27
N MET A 138 4.36 -0.92 -10.36
CA MET A 138 3.49 -1.71 -9.50
C MET A 138 4.36 -2.52 -8.53
N PRO A 139 4.16 -2.39 -7.21
CA PRO A 139 4.96 -3.09 -6.23
C PRO A 139 4.73 -4.60 -6.24
N ALA A 140 5.68 -5.34 -5.68
CA ALA A 140 5.57 -6.78 -5.43
C ALA A 140 4.64 -7.07 -4.25
N PHE A 141 3.81 -8.10 -4.36
CA PHE A 141 2.91 -8.55 -3.29
C PHE A 141 3.31 -9.92 -2.70
N ALA A 142 4.40 -10.53 -3.16
CA ALA A 142 4.87 -11.83 -2.67
C ALA A 142 5.09 -11.89 -1.14
N GLY A 143 5.44 -10.77 -0.50
CA GLY A 143 5.65 -10.68 0.95
C GLY A 143 4.38 -10.39 1.76
N SER A 144 3.33 -9.87 1.12
CA SER A 144 2.10 -9.46 1.78
C SER A 144 0.96 -10.46 1.58
N LEU A 145 0.97 -11.21 0.48
CA LEU A 145 -0.07 -12.17 0.11
C LEU A 145 0.51 -13.57 -0.09
N GLY A 146 -0.18 -14.56 0.47
CA GLY A 146 0.05 -15.97 0.22
C GLY A 146 -0.48 -16.43 -1.14
N ASP A 147 -0.10 -17.65 -1.55
CA ASP A 147 -0.43 -18.17 -2.88
C ASP A 147 -1.94 -18.31 -3.13
N ALA A 148 -2.70 -18.69 -2.11
CA ALA A 148 -4.16 -18.80 -2.20
C ALA A 148 -4.84 -17.43 -2.37
N GLU A 149 -4.30 -16.38 -1.73
CA GLU A 149 -4.81 -15.01 -1.81
C GLU A 149 -4.51 -14.39 -3.17
N ILE A 150 -3.28 -14.56 -3.67
CA ILE A 150 -2.89 -14.15 -5.02
C ILE A 150 -3.75 -14.88 -6.07
N ALA A 151 -3.95 -16.18 -5.92
CA ALA A 151 -4.81 -16.96 -6.81
C ALA A 151 -6.25 -16.46 -6.80
N ALA A 152 -6.80 -16.15 -5.63
CA ALA A 152 -8.16 -15.66 -5.48
C ALA A 152 -8.36 -14.28 -6.10
N VAL A 153 -7.48 -13.30 -5.82
CA VAL A 153 -7.61 -11.94 -6.37
C VAL A 153 -7.43 -11.94 -7.89
N LEU A 154 -6.50 -12.73 -8.42
CA LEU A 154 -6.33 -12.85 -9.87
C LEU A 154 -7.53 -13.54 -10.53
N SER A 155 -8.09 -14.56 -9.89
CA SER A 155 -9.30 -15.23 -10.38
C SER A 155 -10.50 -14.29 -10.39
N HIS A 156 -10.65 -13.46 -9.35
CA HIS A 156 -11.67 -12.42 -9.32
C HIS A 156 -11.49 -11.45 -10.49
N VAL A 157 -10.30 -10.86 -10.64
CA VAL A 157 -9.99 -9.92 -11.74
C VAL A 157 -10.23 -10.55 -13.12
N ARG A 158 -9.93 -11.83 -13.30
CA ARG A 158 -10.14 -12.59 -14.56
C ARG A 158 -11.60 -12.91 -14.86
N SER A 159 -12.51 -12.75 -13.90
CA SER A 159 -13.95 -12.94 -14.07
C SER A 159 -14.76 -11.62 -14.02
N GLN A 160 -14.11 -10.49 -13.71
CA GLN A 160 -14.79 -9.19 -13.60
C GLN A 160 -14.71 -8.36 -14.89
N TRP A 161 -15.61 -7.38 -15.00
CA TRP A 161 -15.58 -6.32 -16.03
C TRP A 161 -15.55 -6.83 -17.48
N GLY A 162 -16.22 -7.95 -17.73
CA GLY A 162 -16.28 -8.59 -19.05
C GLY A 162 -15.08 -9.46 -19.38
N ASN A 163 -14.14 -9.64 -18.45
CA ASN A 163 -13.11 -10.66 -18.58
C ASN A 163 -13.75 -12.05 -18.49
N SER A 164 -13.34 -12.94 -19.41
CA SER A 164 -13.77 -14.35 -19.43
C SER A 164 -12.54 -15.22 -19.59
N ALA A 165 -11.80 -15.40 -18.49
CA ALA A 165 -10.60 -16.21 -18.46
C ALA A 165 -10.64 -17.19 -17.29
N ALA A 166 -10.04 -18.37 -17.47
CA ALA A 166 -10.07 -19.43 -16.46
C ALA A 166 -9.47 -18.92 -15.12
N PRO A 167 -10.02 -19.35 -13.96
CA PRO A 167 -9.47 -19.01 -12.66
C PRO A 167 -8.03 -19.53 -12.52
N ILE A 168 -7.25 -18.86 -11.69
CA ILE A 168 -5.87 -19.24 -11.43
C ILE A 168 -5.82 -20.18 -10.22
N PRO A 169 -5.29 -21.40 -10.36
CA PRO A 169 -5.13 -22.31 -9.22
C PRO A 169 -3.96 -21.86 -8.33
N ALA A 170 -4.10 -22.03 -7.02
CA ALA A 170 -3.04 -21.74 -6.05
C ALA A 170 -1.71 -22.45 -6.38
N ALA A 171 -1.78 -23.69 -6.88
CA ALA A 171 -0.61 -24.46 -7.29
C ALA A 171 0.23 -23.75 -8.38
N LEU A 172 -0.42 -23.05 -9.33
CA LEU A 172 0.29 -22.29 -10.36
C LEU A 172 1.03 -21.10 -9.75
N VAL A 173 0.44 -20.44 -8.75
CA VAL A 173 1.11 -19.34 -8.05
C VAL A 173 2.32 -19.86 -7.29
N THR A 174 2.19 -20.99 -6.58
CA THR A 174 3.31 -21.66 -5.91
C THR A 174 4.43 -22.02 -6.88
N GLU A 175 4.10 -22.60 -8.04
CA GLU A 175 5.07 -22.92 -9.08
C GLU A 175 5.76 -21.67 -9.63
N THR A 176 4.99 -20.61 -9.89
CA THR A 176 5.51 -19.33 -10.41
C THR A 176 6.44 -18.68 -9.40
N ARG A 177 6.09 -18.73 -8.10
CA ARG A 177 6.94 -18.25 -7.00
C ARG A 177 8.25 -19.01 -6.93
N ALA A 178 8.21 -20.34 -7.07
CA ALA A 178 9.42 -21.17 -7.08
C ALA A 178 10.30 -20.87 -8.31
N ARG A 179 9.68 -20.72 -9.50
CA ARG A 179 10.37 -20.43 -10.76
C ARG A 179 11.13 -19.09 -10.74
N HIS A 180 10.66 -18.14 -9.95
CA HIS A 180 11.23 -16.80 -9.85
C HIS A 180 11.77 -16.49 -8.45
N ALA A 181 12.12 -17.52 -7.67
CA ALA A 181 12.58 -17.37 -6.28
C ALA A 181 13.81 -16.47 -6.14
N ASP A 182 14.71 -16.50 -7.13
CA ASP A 182 15.95 -15.70 -7.12
C ASP A 182 15.74 -14.24 -7.56
N ARG A 183 14.53 -13.87 -8.00
CA ARG A 183 14.24 -12.51 -8.47
C ARG A 183 13.99 -11.57 -7.29
N THR A 184 14.84 -10.56 -7.15
CA THR A 184 14.75 -9.53 -6.11
C THR A 184 14.25 -8.17 -6.60
N THR A 185 14.10 -8.00 -7.92
CA THR A 185 13.66 -6.75 -8.55
C THR A 185 12.36 -6.94 -9.34
N PRO A 186 11.53 -5.90 -9.52
CA PRO A 186 10.39 -5.95 -10.41
C PRO A 186 10.76 -6.30 -11.85
N PHE A 187 9.79 -6.81 -12.61
CA PHE A 187 9.93 -6.96 -14.06
C PHE A 187 10.16 -5.61 -14.73
N ASN A 188 11.01 -5.56 -15.75
CA ASN A 188 11.34 -4.36 -16.50
C ASN A 188 10.47 -4.27 -17.78
N GLY A 189 9.24 -3.82 -17.59
CA GLY A 189 8.31 -3.51 -18.66
C GLY A 189 7.67 -4.72 -19.34
N GLY A 190 6.87 -4.44 -20.37
CA GLY A 190 6.11 -5.44 -21.12
C GLY A 190 6.99 -6.41 -21.91
N ASP A 191 8.15 -5.98 -22.39
CA ASP A 191 9.04 -6.82 -23.20
C ASP A 191 9.66 -7.98 -22.40
N GLU A 192 9.95 -7.76 -21.12
CA GLU A 192 10.40 -8.84 -20.24
C GLU A 192 9.25 -9.81 -19.93
N LEU A 193 8.05 -9.28 -19.65
CA LEU A 193 6.87 -10.10 -19.40
C LEU A 193 6.47 -10.96 -20.60
N ALA A 194 6.59 -10.43 -21.83
CA ALA A 194 6.24 -11.14 -23.05
C ALA A 194 7.12 -12.39 -23.28
N LYS A 195 8.34 -12.41 -22.72
CA LYS A 195 9.28 -13.54 -22.81
C LYS A 195 9.01 -14.63 -21.78
N LEU A 196 8.12 -14.39 -20.82
CA LEU A 196 7.76 -15.40 -19.83
C LEU A 196 7.09 -16.60 -20.52
N PRO A 197 7.41 -17.83 -20.06
CA PRO A 197 6.82 -19.06 -20.59
C PRO A 197 5.30 -19.09 -20.40
#